data_AF-A0A6F9A695-F1
#
_entry.id   AF-A0A6F9A695-F1
#
_cell.length_a   1.000
_cell.length_b   1.000
_cell.length_c   1.000
_cell.angle_alpha   90.00
_cell.angle_beta   90.00
_cell.angle_gamma   90.00
#
_symmetry.space_group_name_H-M   'P 1'
#
loop_
_entity.id
_entity.type
_entity.pdbx_description
1 polymer ?
#
loop_
_entity_poly.entity_id
_entity_poly.type
_entity_poly.pdbx_seq_one_letter_code
_entity_poly.pdbx_strand_id
1 'polypeptide(L)'
;MKIALLQRGAYRVSVKTRGSITIPCHYDQEYKTHVKYWCKGNYFQRCSPVVRTDPPKSTDKASISDDINQRTFTVNMTDLEPEDSGRYWCAVEVYGEPDVRIERFHLSVTPGNPELYVDQQEVTGVEGGSVIVKCYYSDIGNTEWCRSHGSVSCMWMNSGTLDGTSVTLQQTTDATIGNILMVNMSGLKMENTGWYMCRVGYLIMPVHITVRRQTTTQSTTTMTTTQAPTTEQSSFSPTAEPVQTDNTVQGPEGGKEKDTMRWGRTFFYLPKIGNAVLFLLCTIIAVVKFRAN
;
A
#
# COMPACT_ATOMS: atom_id res chain seq x y z
N MET A 1 3.53 13.96 35.25
CA MET A 1 3.28 12.89 34.27
C MET A 1 3.40 13.50 32.88
N LYS A 2 4.58 13.40 32.24
CA LYS A 2 4.79 13.93 30.88
C LYS A 2 4.23 12.89 29.91
N ILE A 3 3.17 13.26 29.20
CA ILE A 3 2.69 12.53 28.03
C ILE A 3 3.89 12.48 27.06
N ALA A 4 4.37 11.28 26.77
CA ALA A 4 5.34 11.08 25.72
C ALA A 4 4.71 11.56 24.41
N LEU A 5 5.12 12.74 23.95
CA LEU A 5 4.96 13.11 22.56
C LEU A 5 5.74 12.07 21.77
N LEU A 6 5.05 11.08 21.19
CA LEU A 6 5.60 10.29 20.10
C LEU A 6 5.88 11.29 18.99
N GLN A 7 7.10 11.83 18.94
CA GLN A 7 7.65 12.39 17.72
C GLN A 7 7.73 11.22 16.73
N ARG A 8 6.62 10.94 16.02
CA ARG A 8 6.61 10.00 14.90
C ARG A 8 7.65 10.52 13.89
N GLY A 9 8.81 9.87 13.87
CA GLY A 9 9.86 10.11 12.90
C GLY A 9 9.32 9.94 11.48
N ALA A 10 10.00 10.50 10.47
CA ALA A 10 9.67 10.19 9.08
C ALA A 10 9.97 8.72 8.84
N TYR A 11 9.02 7.95 8.32
CA TYR A 11 9.36 6.64 7.77
C TYR A 11 10.21 6.83 6.51
N ARG A 12 11.23 5.99 6.33
CA ARG A 12 12.04 5.94 5.10
C ARG A 12 11.73 4.65 4.37
N VAL A 13 11.49 4.76 3.06
CA VAL A 13 11.28 3.61 2.18
C VAL A 13 12.24 3.75 1.00
N SER A 14 12.97 2.68 0.72
CA SER A 14 13.91 2.63 -0.40
C SER A 14 13.43 1.67 -1.45
N VAL A 15 13.51 2.06 -2.72
CA VAL A 15 13.07 1.26 -3.86
C VAL A 15 14.14 1.31 -4.95
N LYS A 16 14.30 0.21 -5.68
CA LYS A 16 15.20 0.17 -6.83
C LYS A 16 14.56 0.91 -8.01
N THR A 17 15.36 1.57 -8.85
CA THR A 17 14.87 2.17 -10.11
C THR A 17 14.13 1.14 -10.98
N ARG A 18 13.05 1.57 -11.64
CA ARG A 18 12.04 0.73 -12.33
C ARG A 18 11.24 -0.20 -11.42
N GLY A 19 11.47 -0.13 -10.11
CA GLY A 19 10.74 -0.90 -9.10
C GLY A 19 9.36 -0.33 -8.79
N SER A 20 8.68 -1.00 -7.87
CA SER A 20 7.36 -0.61 -7.38
C SER A 20 7.31 -0.70 -5.85
N ILE A 21 6.38 0.04 -5.25
CA ILE A 21 6.12 0.01 -3.81
C ILE A 21 4.65 0.25 -3.53
N THR A 22 4.09 -0.55 -2.64
CA THR A 22 2.79 -0.34 -2.03
C THR A 22 2.97 0.16 -0.60
N ILE A 23 2.31 1.28 -0.28
CA ILE A 23 2.38 1.94 1.02
C ILE A 23 0.98 1.95 1.64
N PRO A 24 0.77 1.22 2.76
CA PRO A 24 -0.47 1.31 3.52
C PRO A 24 -0.44 2.54 4.44
N CYS A 25 -1.56 3.26 4.48
CA CYS A 25 -1.79 4.42 5.34
C CYS A 25 -3.00 4.13 6.24
N HIS A 26 -2.77 3.93 7.53
CA HIS A 26 -3.85 3.69 8.49
C HIS A 26 -4.50 5.00 8.95
N TYR A 27 -5.82 5.03 9.10
CA TYR A 27 -6.55 6.21 9.58
C TYR A 27 -7.58 5.87 10.65
N ASP A 28 -7.92 6.89 11.45
CA ASP A 28 -8.87 6.74 12.54
C ASP A 28 -10.31 6.57 12.05
N GLN A 29 -11.14 5.92 12.87
CA GLN A 29 -12.53 5.56 12.55
C GLN A 29 -13.39 6.74 12.06
N GLU A 30 -13.14 7.94 12.56
CA GLU A 30 -13.84 9.17 12.16
C GLU A 30 -13.64 9.54 10.68
N TYR A 31 -12.53 9.09 10.08
CA TYR A 31 -12.20 9.43 8.70
C TYR A 31 -12.74 8.45 7.65
N LYS A 32 -13.53 7.44 8.04
CA LYS A 32 -14.02 6.39 7.10
C LYS A 32 -14.70 6.93 5.84
N THR A 33 -15.46 8.01 5.94
CA THR A 33 -16.21 8.59 4.82
C THR A 33 -15.48 9.74 4.13
N HIS A 34 -14.30 10.12 4.61
CA HIS A 34 -13.53 11.24 4.09
C HIS A 34 -12.64 10.82 2.92
N VAL A 35 -12.36 11.75 2.01
CA VAL A 35 -11.39 11.50 0.94
C VAL A 35 -10.00 11.36 1.53
N LYS A 36 -9.27 10.32 1.11
CA LYS A 36 -7.85 10.14 1.42
C LYS A 36 -7.02 10.50 0.21
N TYR A 37 -5.81 10.98 0.46
CA TYR A 37 -4.89 11.26 -0.61
C TYR A 37 -3.43 11.06 -0.23
N TRP A 38 -2.64 10.80 -1.27
CA TRP A 38 -1.19 10.77 -1.23
C TRP A 38 -0.65 12.03 -1.88
N CYS A 39 0.17 12.81 -1.17
CA CYS A 39 0.74 14.04 -1.72
C CYS A 39 2.26 14.11 -1.60
N LYS A 40 2.91 14.73 -2.59
CA LYS A 40 4.37 14.96 -2.64
C LYS A 40 4.69 16.39 -2.24
N GLY A 41 5.62 16.59 -1.31
CA GLY A 41 6.09 17.91 -0.93
C GLY A 41 6.89 17.95 0.36
N ASN A 42 7.82 18.90 0.44
CA ASN A 42 8.68 19.07 1.62
C ASN A 42 7.92 19.48 2.88
N TYR A 43 6.81 20.19 2.71
CA TYR A 43 5.94 20.66 3.78
C TYR A 43 4.50 20.24 3.45
N PHE A 44 3.78 19.70 4.44
CA PHE A 44 2.41 19.22 4.27
C PHE A 44 1.48 20.30 3.69
N GLN A 45 1.53 21.52 4.23
CA GLN A 45 0.73 22.67 3.79
C GLN A 45 0.98 23.12 2.34
N ARG A 46 2.02 22.59 1.68
CA ARG A 46 2.41 22.92 0.31
C ARG A 46 2.61 21.66 -0.53
N CYS A 47 2.14 20.51 -0.07
CA CYS A 47 2.25 19.28 -0.85
C CYS A 47 1.27 19.33 -2.03
N SER A 48 1.67 18.71 -3.14
CA SER A 48 0.80 18.53 -4.31
C SER A 48 0.19 17.14 -4.27
N PRO A 49 -1.15 16.99 -4.30
CA PRO A 49 -1.80 15.69 -4.40
C PRO A 49 -1.31 14.92 -5.64
N VAL A 50 -1.01 13.63 -5.46
CA VAL A 50 -0.57 12.70 -6.52
C VAL A 50 -1.72 11.80 -6.92
N VAL A 51 -2.38 11.17 -5.94
CA VAL A 51 -3.57 10.32 -6.12
C VAL A 51 -4.52 10.49 -4.94
N ARG A 52 -5.82 10.30 -5.20
CA ARG A 52 -6.90 10.50 -4.22
C ARG A 52 -7.96 9.40 -4.34
N THR A 53 -8.72 9.16 -3.26
CA THR A 53 -9.73 8.09 -3.24
C THR A 53 -11.03 8.47 -3.96
N ASP A 54 -11.26 9.75 -4.23
CA ASP A 54 -12.24 10.25 -5.19
C ASP A 54 -11.69 10.21 -6.62
N PRO A 55 -12.55 10.12 -7.66
CA PRO A 55 -12.06 10.04 -9.04
C PRO A 55 -11.31 11.31 -9.50
N PRO A 56 -10.21 11.18 -10.26
CA PRO A 56 -9.56 9.95 -10.70
C PRO A 56 -8.67 9.32 -9.62
N LYS A 57 -8.76 7.99 -9.46
CA LYS A 57 -8.04 7.23 -8.42
C LYS A 57 -6.64 6.76 -8.83
N SER A 58 -6.16 7.18 -10.00
CA SER A 58 -4.87 6.75 -10.52
C SER A 58 -4.30 7.76 -11.51
N THR A 59 -2.98 7.69 -11.65
CA THR A 59 -2.15 8.30 -12.69
C THR A 59 -1.34 7.20 -13.38
N ASP A 60 -0.46 7.56 -14.32
CA ASP A 60 0.39 6.58 -15.01
C ASP A 60 1.37 5.86 -14.06
N LYS A 61 1.77 6.50 -12.96
CA LYS A 61 2.77 5.97 -12.01
C LYS A 61 2.21 5.62 -10.63
N ALA A 62 0.97 5.97 -10.32
CA ALA A 62 0.41 5.77 -8.99
C ALA A 62 -1.08 5.41 -9.03
N SER A 63 -1.52 4.58 -8.08
CA SER A 63 -2.92 4.27 -7.85
C SER A 63 -3.22 4.24 -6.35
N ILE A 64 -4.48 4.47 -5.99
CA ILE A 64 -4.92 4.44 -4.59
C ILE A 64 -6.23 3.65 -4.44
N SER A 65 -6.29 2.86 -3.37
CA SER A 65 -7.48 2.11 -2.98
C SER A 65 -7.73 2.31 -1.49
N ASP A 66 -9.00 2.32 -1.05
CA ASP A 66 -9.37 2.47 0.35
C ASP A 66 -10.11 1.22 0.85
N ASP A 67 -9.51 0.49 1.79
CA ASP A 67 -10.20 -0.54 2.56
C ASP A 67 -10.79 0.08 3.83
N ILE A 68 -12.08 0.44 3.72
CA ILE A 68 -12.84 1.09 4.80
C ILE A 68 -12.99 0.16 6.01
N ASN A 69 -13.01 -1.16 5.82
CA ASN A 69 -13.16 -2.11 6.92
C ASN A 69 -11.89 -2.17 7.77
N GLN A 70 -10.73 -2.21 7.11
CA GLN A 70 -9.42 -2.16 7.77
C GLN A 70 -8.96 -0.73 8.10
N ARG A 71 -9.74 0.30 7.74
CA ARG A 71 -9.38 1.72 7.85
C ARG A 71 -7.98 2.01 7.33
N THR A 72 -7.66 1.45 6.18
CA THR A 72 -6.34 1.53 5.59
C THR A 72 -6.50 1.78 4.10
N PHE A 73 -6.00 2.91 3.62
CA PHE A 73 -5.86 3.12 2.19
C PHE A 73 -4.45 2.75 1.76
N THR A 74 -4.33 2.20 0.56
CA THR A 74 -3.08 1.74 -0.02
C THR A 74 -2.74 2.57 -1.23
N VAL A 75 -1.49 3.00 -1.31
CA VAL A 75 -0.93 3.72 -2.46
C VAL A 75 0.05 2.78 -3.13
N ASN A 76 -0.21 2.42 -4.38
CA ASN A 76 0.73 1.64 -5.19
C ASN A 76 1.41 2.58 -6.18
N MET A 77 2.74 2.67 -6.12
CA MET A 77 3.58 3.42 -7.05
C MET A 77 4.43 2.46 -7.87
N THR A 78 4.48 2.66 -9.18
CA THR A 78 5.13 1.74 -10.13
C THR A 78 6.06 2.50 -11.07
N ASP A 79 7.00 1.78 -11.68
CA ASP A 79 8.00 2.33 -12.61
C ASP A 79 8.74 3.56 -12.05
N LEU A 80 9.21 3.41 -10.80
CA LEU A 80 9.83 4.49 -10.05
C LEU A 80 11.20 4.87 -10.59
N GLU A 81 11.44 6.17 -10.74
CA GLU A 81 12.70 6.76 -11.19
C GLU A 81 13.33 7.64 -10.09
N PRO A 82 14.63 7.96 -10.13
CA PRO A 82 15.30 8.77 -9.10
C PRO A 82 14.59 10.08 -8.75
N GLU A 83 13.99 10.74 -9.74
CA GLU A 83 13.17 11.96 -9.62
C GLU A 83 11.87 11.77 -8.82
N ASP A 84 11.37 10.54 -8.72
CA ASP A 84 10.22 10.20 -7.89
C ASP A 84 10.57 10.23 -6.40
N SER A 85 11.86 10.24 -6.04
CA SER A 85 12.30 10.42 -4.66
C SER A 85 11.78 11.72 -4.05
N GLY A 86 11.56 11.70 -2.73
CA GLY A 86 11.13 12.90 -2.02
C GLY A 86 10.32 12.62 -0.76
N ARG A 87 9.76 13.68 -0.20
CA ARG A 87 8.86 13.61 0.95
C ARG A 87 7.42 13.49 0.49
N TYR A 88 6.72 12.53 1.07
CA TYR A 88 5.33 12.24 0.80
C TYR A 88 4.52 12.16 2.09
N TRP A 89 3.21 12.32 1.94
CA TRP A 89 2.28 12.30 3.06
C TRP A 89 1.02 11.49 2.71
N CYS A 90 0.62 10.65 3.66
CA CYS A 90 -0.75 10.16 3.74
C CYS A 90 -1.61 11.24 4.40
N ALA A 91 -2.77 11.56 3.83
CA ALA A 91 -3.62 12.62 4.34
C ALA A 91 -5.11 12.34 4.14
N VAL A 92 -5.93 13.03 4.94
CA VAL A 92 -7.39 13.05 4.85
C VAL A 92 -7.84 14.48 4.58
N GLU A 93 -8.73 14.64 3.60
CA GLU A 93 -9.41 15.90 3.36
C GLU A 93 -10.61 16.04 4.29
N VAL A 94 -10.72 17.18 4.97
CA VAL A 94 -11.84 17.48 5.90
C VAL A 94 -12.52 18.76 5.46
N TYR A 95 -13.82 18.68 5.15
CA TYR A 95 -14.56 19.84 4.65
C TYR A 95 -14.73 20.90 5.73
N GLY A 96 -14.34 22.14 5.41
CA GLY A 96 -14.47 23.29 6.31
C GLY A 96 -13.40 23.38 7.39
N GLU A 97 -12.45 22.44 7.44
CA GLU A 97 -11.37 22.36 8.42
C GLU A 97 -10.01 22.11 7.73
N PRO A 98 -8.89 22.30 8.42
CA PRO A 98 -7.59 21.89 7.90
C PRO A 98 -7.51 20.37 7.70
N ASP A 99 -6.95 19.95 6.57
CA ASP A 99 -6.69 18.54 6.27
C ASP A 99 -5.84 17.85 7.35
N VAL A 100 -6.11 16.57 7.56
CA VAL A 100 -5.44 15.76 8.58
C VAL A 100 -4.26 15.04 7.97
N ARG A 101 -3.10 15.27 8.58
CA ARG A 101 -1.84 14.61 8.22
C ARG A 101 -1.69 13.31 9.00
N ILE A 102 -1.76 12.18 8.31
CA ILE A 102 -1.66 10.86 8.91
C ILE A 102 -0.20 10.49 9.15
N GLU A 103 0.56 10.31 8.07
CA GLU A 103 1.92 9.77 8.13
C GLU A 103 2.82 10.44 7.10
N ARG A 104 4.12 10.48 7.40
CA ARG A 104 5.16 11.08 6.55
C ARG A 104 6.14 10.01 6.12
N PHE A 105 6.38 9.97 4.82
CA PHE A 105 7.35 9.07 4.20
C PHE A 105 8.43 9.87 3.47
N HIS A 106 9.64 9.33 3.48
CA HIS A 106 10.70 9.72 2.58
C HIS A 106 10.98 8.54 1.66
N LEU A 107 10.58 8.68 0.39
CA LEU A 107 10.83 7.71 -0.65
C LEU A 107 12.20 8.01 -1.27
N SER A 108 13.07 7.00 -1.32
CA SER A 108 14.37 7.06 -1.97
C SER A 108 14.41 6.02 -3.08
N VAL A 109 14.60 6.46 -4.33
CA VAL A 109 14.70 5.59 -5.49
C VAL A 109 16.16 5.58 -5.96
N THR A 110 16.80 4.41 -5.92
CA THR A 110 18.23 4.28 -6.25
C THR A 110 18.50 3.22 -7.32
N PRO A 111 19.55 3.36 -8.14
CA PRO A 111 19.92 2.32 -9.11
C PRO A 111 20.47 1.04 -8.45
N GLY A 112 21.06 1.18 -7.25
CA GLY A 112 21.63 0.08 -6.48
C GLY A 112 20.59 -0.74 -5.73
N ASN A 113 21.07 -1.61 -4.84
CA ASN A 113 20.19 -2.33 -3.94
C ASN A 113 19.58 -1.35 -2.91
N PRO A 114 18.27 -1.44 -2.62
CA PRO A 114 17.65 -0.63 -1.58
C PRO A 114 18.24 -0.91 -0.19
N GLU A 115 18.16 0.06 0.72
CA GLU A 115 18.63 -0.06 2.11
C GLU A 115 17.84 -1.12 2.90
N LEU A 116 16.54 -1.27 2.60
CA LEU A 116 15.66 -2.31 3.12
C LEU A 116 14.69 -2.74 2.02
N TYR A 117 14.58 -4.06 1.76
CA TYR A 117 13.63 -4.60 0.79
C TYR A 117 13.18 -6.03 1.12
N VAL A 118 12.16 -6.49 0.39
CA VAL A 118 11.61 -7.85 0.44
C VAL A 118 11.49 -8.38 -0.99
N ASP A 119 11.41 -9.70 -1.16
CA ASP A 119 11.19 -10.31 -2.48
C ASP A 119 9.83 -9.89 -3.07
N GLN A 120 8.79 -9.89 -2.24
CA GLN A 120 7.42 -9.56 -2.60
C GLN A 120 6.72 -8.89 -1.42
N GLN A 121 5.92 -7.86 -1.68
CA GLN A 121 5.09 -7.22 -0.65
C GLN A 121 3.79 -7.98 -0.38
N GLU A 122 3.37 -8.89 -1.27
CA GLU A 122 2.17 -9.69 -1.09
C GLU A 122 2.56 -11.14 -0.83
N VAL A 123 2.18 -11.67 0.33
CA VAL A 123 2.49 -13.04 0.73
C VAL A 123 1.19 -13.75 1.10
N THR A 124 0.96 -14.93 0.54
CA THR A 124 -0.25 -15.71 0.82
C THR A 124 0.09 -16.94 1.64
N GLY A 125 -0.63 -17.14 2.75
CA GLY A 125 -0.61 -18.34 3.56
C GLY A 125 -1.99 -19.01 3.61
N VAL A 126 -2.04 -20.20 4.20
CA VAL A 126 -3.29 -20.91 4.50
C VAL A 126 -3.52 -20.95 6.01
N GLU A 127 -4.77 -20.98 6.42
CA GLU A 127 -5.15 -21.15 7.83
C GLU A 127 -4.50 -22.42 8.43
N GLY A 128 -3.94 -22.30 9.63
CA GLY A 128 -3.12 -23.31 10.32
C GLY A 128 -1.69 -23.45 9.77
N GLY A 129 -1.40 -22.91 8.59
CA GLY A 129 -0.09 -22.99 7.95
C GLY A 129 0.94 -21.98 8.44
N SER A 130 1.99 -21.79 7.64
CA SER A 130 3.09 -20.86 7.93
C SER A 130 3.50 -20.06 6.69
N VAL A 131 4.04 -18.87 6.91
CA VAL A 131 4.69 -18.04 5.87
C VAL A 131 6.05 -17.58 6.35
N ILE A 132 6.98 -17.43 5.41
CA ILE A 132 8.32 -16.88 5.68
C ILE A 132 8.48 -15.60 4.86
N VAL A 133 8.73 -14.49 5.54
CA VAL A 133 9.07 -13.21 4.93
C VAL A 133 10.57 -12.97 5.14
N LYS A 134 11.28 -12.63 4.06
CA LYS A 134 12.69 -12.27 4.11
C LYS A 134 12.85 -10.77 3.91
N CYS A 135 13.32 -10.09 4.95
CA CYS A 135 13.67 -8.68 4.88
C CYS A 135 15.20 -8.56 4.70
N TYR A 136 15.62 -7.99 3.58
CA TYR A 136 17.03 -7.77 3.24
C TYR A 136 17.41 -6.34 3.59
N TYR A 137 18.54 -6.15 4.28
CA TYR A 137 18.94 -4.82 4.74
C TYR A 137 20.46 -4.62 4.79
N SER A 138 20.90 -3.40 4.47
CA SER A 138 22.32 -3.05 4.36
C SER A 138 22.97 -2.71 5.70
N ASP A 139 22.24 -2.07 6.60
CA ASP A 139 22.80 -1.46 7.81
C ASP A 139 22.72 -2.37 9.04
N ILE A 140 23.66 -2.22 9.97
CA ILE A 140 23.55 -2.87 11.28
C ILE A 140 22.54 -2.09 12.12
N GLY A 141 21.43 -2.74 12.49
CA GLY A 141 20.40 -2.10 13.29
C GLY A 141 19.48 -3.11 13.97
N ASN A 142 18.75 -2.62 14.97
CA ASN A 142 17.69 -3.41 15.59
C ASN A 142 16.58 -3.66 14.56
N THR A 143 16.36 -4.92 14.25
CA THR A 143 15.32 -5.36 13.33
C THR A 143 14.03 -5.62 14.09
N GLU A 144 12.92 -5.12 13.59
CA GLU A 144 11.61 -5.36 14.18
C GLU A 144 10.63 -5.87 13.11
N TRP A 145 9.71 -6.71 13.53
CA TRP A 145 8.54 -7.11 12.75
C TRP A 145 7.28 -6.56 13.42
N CYS A 146 6.57 -5.69 12.72
CA CYS A 146 5.46 -4.95 13.30
C CYS A 146 4.15 -5.19 12.58
N ARG A 147 3.05 -5.26 13.34
CA ARG A 147 1.70 -5.09 12.78
C ARG A 147 1.46 -3.61 12.46
N SER A 148 0.96 -3.30 11.27
CA SER A 148 0.77 -1.90 10.83
C SER A 148 -0.47 -1.22 11.44
N HIS A 149 -1.47 -1.99 11.87
CA HIS A 149 -2.77 -1.49 12.32
C HIS A 149 -2.93 -1.59 13.85
N GLY A 150 -3.53 -0.58 14.47
CA GLY A 150 -3.81 -0.51 15.92
C GLY A 150 -2.69 0.13 16.74
N SER A 151 -2.59 -0.21 18.02
CA SER A 151 -1.38 0.04 18.80
C SER A 151 -0.26 -0.77 18.15
N VAL A 152 0.65 -0.11 17.42
CA VAL A 152 1.75 -0.74 16.67
C VAL A 152 2.43 -1.77 17.57
N SER A 153 2.12 -3.05 17.37
CA SER A 153 2.71 -4.15 18.09
C SER A 153 3.92 -4.61 17.30
N CYS A 154 5.10 -4.19 17.76
CA CYS A 154 6.38 -4.55 17.18
C CYS A 154 7.03 -5.66 18.02
N MET A 155 7.44 -6.71 17.34
CA MET A 155 8.29 -7.74 17.90
C MET A 155 9.74 -7.48 17.52
N TRP A 156 10.62 -7.49 18.52
CA TRP A 156 12.07 -7.36 18.36
C TRP A 156 12.83 -8.54 18.99
N MET A 157 12.12 -9.44 19.68
CA MET A 157 12.69 -10.68 20.25
C MET A 157 12.71 -11.81 19.21
N ASN A 158 13.63 -12.76 19.37
CA ASN A 158 13.81 -13.90 18.46
C ASN A 158 12.56 -14.80 18.34
N SER A 159 11.65 -14.75 19.31
CA SER A 159 10.36 -15.43 19.23
C SER A 159 9.31 -14.74 20.10
N GLY A 160 8.04 -14.99 19.80
CA GLY A 160 6.91 -14.49 20.57
C GLY A 160 5.60 -14.70 19.81
N THR A 161 4.60 -13.88 20.12
CA THR A 161 3.30 -13.93 19.45
C THR A 161 2.86 -12.54 18.99
N LEU A 162 2.25 -12.48 17.80
CA LEU A 162 1.68 -11.27 17.23
C LEU A 162 0.25 -11.60 16.77
N ASP A 163 -0.74 -10.91 17.32
CA ASP A 163 -2.16 -11.17 17.07
C ASP A 163 -2.53 -12.66 17.22
N GLY A 164 -2.02 -13.31 18.27
CA GLY A 164 -2.30 -14.70 18.60
C GLY A 164 -1.60 -15.75 17.72
N THR A 165 -0.73 -15.33 16.81
CA THR A 165 0.08 -16.21 15.94
C THR A 165 1.52 -16.24 16.38
N SER A 166 2.16 -17.41 16.30
CA SER A 166 3.57 -17.56 16.68
C SER A 166 4.47 -16.94 15.61
N VAL A 167 5.40 -16.12 16.06
CA VAL A 167 6.38 -15.46 15.19
C VAL A 167 7.78 -15.75 15.71
N THR A 168 8.66 -16.20 14.82
CA THR A 168 10.09 -16.37 15.09
C THR A 168 10.92 -15.52 14.15
N LEU A 169 11.87 -14.79 14.71
CA LEU A 169 12.80 -13.92 13.99
C LEU A 169 14.19 -14.57 13.98
N GLN A 170 14.75 -14.80 12.80
CA GLN A 170 16.10 -15.32 12.63
C GLN A 170 16.90 -14.40 11.72
N GLN A 171 18.01 -13.87 12.23
CA GLN A 171 18.95 -13.09 11.43
C GLN A 171 20.02 -14.01 10.84
N THR A 172 20.34 -13.79 9.56
CA THR A 172 21.44 -14.45 8.85
C THR A 172 22.15 -13.43 7.96
N THR A 173 23.37 -13.75 7.55
CA THR A 173 24.18 -12.91 6.69
C THR A 173 24.58 -13.68 5.44
N ASP A 174 24.43 -13.03 4.29
CA ASP A 174 24.89 -13.52 3.00
C ASP A 174 25.99 -12.59 2.49
N ALA A 175 27.12 -13.16 2.09
CA ALA A 175 28.30 -12.40 1.67
C ALA A 175 28.07 -11.51 0.44
N THR A 176 27.04 -11.79 -0.36
CA THR A 176 26.70 -11.07 -1.59
C THR A 176 25.49 -10.14 -1.44
N ILE A 177 24.53 -10.52 -0.59
CA ILE A 177 23.25 -9.82 -0.46
C ILE A 177 23.22 -8.89 0.76
N GLY A 178 24.01 -9.19 1.81
CA GLY A 178 24.02 -8.44 3.07
C GLY A 178 23.28 -9.17 4.18
N ASN A 179 22.60 -8.42 5.05
CA ASN A 179 21.89 -8.98 6.20
C ASN A 179 20.45 -9.37 5.82
N ILE A 180 19.97 -10.48 6.37
CA ILE A 180 18.64 -11.02 6.09
C ILE A 180 17.94 -11.31 7.42
N LEU A 181 16.79 -10.69 7.64
CA LEU A 181 15.85 -11.06 8.70
C LEU A 181 14.81 -12.02 8.11
N MET A 182 14.82 -13.25 8.58
CA MET A 182 13.77 -14.23 8.28
C MET A 182 12.70 -14.16 9.36
N VAL A 183 11.49 -13.77 8.95
CA VAL A 183 10.30 -13.74 9.78
C VAL A 183 9.45 -14.94 9.42
N ASN A 184 9.38 -15.94 10.32
CA ASN A 184 8.49 -17.06 10.15
C ASN A 184 7.26 -16.87 11.04
N MET A 185 6.08 -16.82 10.41
CA MET A 185 4.79 -16.75 11.09
C MET A 185 4.08 -18.08 10.91
N SER A 186 3.73 -18.76 12.00
CA SER A 186 3.16 -20.11 11.97
C SER A 186 1.89 -20.23 12.82
N GLY A 187 0.98 -21.12 12.41
CA GLY A 187 -0.33 -21.23 13.03
C GLY A 187 -1.25 -20.09 12.60
N LEU A 188 -1.16 -19.71 11.32
CA LEU A 188 -1.90 -18.58 10.77
C LEU A 188 -3.41 -18.74 10.96
N LYS A 189 -4.08 -17.64 11.23
CA LYS A 189 -5.53 -17.52 11.35
C LYS A 189 -6.02 -16.50 10.34
N MET A 190 -7.30 -16.56 9.98
CA MET A 190 -7.91 -15.59 9.05
C MET A 190 -7.70 -14.13 9.50
N GLU A 191 -7.74 -13.87 10.82
CA GLU A 191 -7.52 -12.56 11.44
C GLU A 191 -6.08 -12.00 11.29
N ASN A 192 -5.11 -12.85 10.94
CA ASN A 192 -3.75 -12.39 10.64
C ASN A 192 -3.62 -11.79 9.24
N THR A 193 -4.70 -11.72 8.46
CA THR A 193 -4.69 -11.01 7.19
C THR A 193 -4.46 -9.51 7.40
N GLY A 194 -3.57 -8.92 6.62
CA GLY A 194 -3.37 -7.48 6.53
C GLY A 194 -1.90 -7.08 6.47
N TRP A 195 -1.66 -5.80 6.71
CA TRP A 195 -0.35 -5.18 6.59
C TRP A 195 0.56 -5.37 7.82
N TYR A 196 1.80 -5.74 7.55
CA TYR A 196 2.92 -5.86 8.46
C TYR A 196 4.10 -5.04 7.92
N MET A 197 5.14 -4.84 8.73
CA MET A 197 6.31 -4.05 8.35
C MET A 197 7.59 -4.70 8.89
N CYS A 198 8.55 -4.93 7.99
CA CYS A 198 9.95 -5.01 8.39
C CYS A 198 10.40 -3.61 8.82
N ARG A 199 11.07 -3.47 9.97
CA ARG A 199 11.68 -2.21 10.40
C ARG A 199 13.14 -2.38 10.76
N VAL A 200 13.96 -1.42 10.33
CA VAL A 200 15.36 -1.29 10.74
C VAL A 200 15.61 0.19 11.03
N GLY A 201 15.53 0.58 12.31
CA GLY A 201 15.50 1.99 12.69
C GLY A 201 14.28 2.73 12.08
N TYR A 202 14.54 3.72 11.22
CA TYR A 202 13.48 4.47 10.50
C TYR A 202 13.13 3.88 9.12
N LEU A 203 13.89 2.90 8.63
CA LEU A 203 13.60 2.21 7.39
C LEU A 203 12.45 1.25 7.63
N ILE A 204 11.45 1.29 6.77
CA ILE A 204 10.33 0.35 6.80
C ILE A 204 10.11 -0.26 5.43
N MET A 205 9.68 -1.52 5.41
CA MET A 205 9.21 -2.19 4.21
C MET A 205 7.88 -2.89 4.51
N PRO A 206 6.75 -2.38 3.97
CA PRO A 206 5.44 -2.97 4.16
C PRO A 206 5.30 -4.32 3.45
N VAL A 207 4.63 -5.27 4.11
CA VAL A 207 4.28 -6.58 3.56
C VAL A 207 2.84 -6.89 3.96
N HIS A 208 1.99 -7.16 2.99
CA HIS A 208 0.63 -7.63 3.21
C HIS A 208 0.59 -9.15 3.21
N ILE A 209 0.10 -9.72 4.31
CA ILE A 209 -0.13 -11.15 4.43
C ILE A 209 -1.60 -11.42 4.18
N THR A 210 -1.90 -12.33 3.26
CA THR A 210 -3.26 -12.83 3.02
C THR A 210 -3.37 -14.26 3.49
N VAL A 211 -4.25 -14.54 4.45
CA VAL A 211 -4.55 -15.90 4.90
C VAL A 211 -5.83 -16.37 4.21
N ARG A 212 -5.75 -17.53 3.55
CA ARG A 212 -6.90 -18.16 2.88
C ARG A 212 -7.33 -19.41 3.64
N ARG A 213 -8.62 -19.76 3.53
CA ARG A 213 -9.09 -21.07 3.97
C ARG A 213 -8.43 -22.16 3.14
N GLN A 214 -8.14 -23.28 3.78
CA GLN A 214 -7.70 -24.47 3.06
C GLN A 214 -8.88 -25.02 2.26
N THR A 215 -8.85 -24.89 0.93
CA THR A 215 -9.84 -25.54 0.08
C THR A 215 -9.47 -27.02 0.00
N THR A 216 -10.26 -27.88 0.65
CA THR A 216 -10.21 -29.31 0.38
C THR A 216 -10.79 -29.52 -1.01
N THR A 217 -9.95 -29.74 -2.03
CA THR A 217 -10.42 -30.49 -3.19
C THR A 217 -10.76 -31.87 -2.64
N GLN A 218 -12.05 -32.14 -2.45
CA GLN A 218 -12.53 -33.50 -2.24
C GLN A 218 -12.19 -34.25 -3.53
N SER A 219 -11.02 -34.88 -3.57
CA SER A 219 -10.84 -36.07 -4.39
C SER A 219 -11.86 -37.07 -3.84
N THR A 220 -13.05 -37.09 -4.43
CA THR A 220 -13.97 -38.21 -4.29
C THR A 220 -13.23 -39.42 -4.82
N THR A 221 -12.56 -40.15 -3.93
CA THR A 221 -12.09 -41.49 -4.24
C THR A 221 -13.34 -42.33 -4.34
N THR A 222 -13.90 -42.43 -5.54
CA THR A 222 -14.89 -43.46 -5.87
C THR A 222 -14.23 -44.78 -5.52
N MET A 223 -14.72 -45.45 -4.48
CA MET A 223 -14.34 -46.81 -4.13
C MET A 223 -14.88 -47.73 -5.22
N THR A 224 -14.13 -47.88 -6.31
CA THR A 224 -14.40 -48.91 -7.31
C THR A 224 -14.10 -50.25 -6.64
N THR A 225 -15.17 -50.94 -6.24
CA THR A 225 -15.06 -52.31 -5.73
C THR A 225 -14.82 -53.20 -6.95
N THR A 226 -13.57 -53.66 -7.09
CA THR A 226 -13.18 -54.65 -8.10
C THR A 226 -13.92 -55.96 -7.81
N GLN A 227 -14.97 -56.26 -8.58
CA GLN A 227 -15.50 -57.61 -8.70
C GLN A 227 -14.68 -58.38 -9.73
N ALA A 228 -14.33 -59.61 -9.36
CA ALA A 228 -13.60 -60.56 -10.19
C ALA A 228 -14.36 -60.91 -11.49
N PRO A 229 -13.66 -61.28 -12.57
CA PRO A 229 -14.27 -61.41 -13.89
C PRO A 229 -15.11 -62.68 -13.97
N THR A 230 -16.38 -62.52 -14.36
CA THR A 230 -17.21 -63.62 -14.87
C THR A 230 -17.27 -63.51 -16.39
N THR A 231 -16.85 -64.58 -17.04
CA THR A 231 -16.77 -64.74 -18.48
C THR A 231 -18.16 -64.95 -19.06
N GLU A 232 -18.68 -64.01 -19.85
CA GLU A 232 -19.65 -64.32 -20.91
C GLU A 232 -19.40 -63.45 -22.14
N GLN A 233 -19.60 -64.11 -23.27
CA GLN A 233 -19.15 -63.80 -24.62
C GLN A 233 -20.34 -63.26 -25.43
N SER A 234 -20.21 -62.12 -26.12
CA SER A 234 -20.83 -61.90 -27.45
C SER A 234 -20.54 -60.50 -28.04
N SER A 235 -19.81 -60.49 -29.15
CA SER A 235 -20.01 -59.71 -30.39
C SER A 235 -20.59 -58.26 -30.35
N PHE A 236 -19.84 -57.27 -30.85
CA PHE A 236 -19.95 -56.70 -32.21
C PHE A 236 -19.13 -55.39 -32.35
N SER A 237 -18.77 -55.09 -33.60
CA SER A 237 -17.76 -54.14 -34.10
C SER A 237 -18.17 -52.65 -34.11
N PRO A 238 -17.25 -51.72 -34.44
CA PRO A 238 -17.38 -50.28 -34.25
C PRO A 238 -17.92 -49.56 -35.50
N THR A 239 -18.40 -48.33 -35.33
CA THR A 239 -18.41 -47.35 -36.43
C THR A 239 -18.22 -45.94 -35.89
N ALA A 240 -17.19 -45.27 -36.40
CA ALA A 240 -16.96 -43.83 -36.33
C ALA A 240 -18.06 -43.11 -37.15
N GLU A 241 -18.28 -41.80 -37.17
CA GLU A 241 -17.37 -40.67 -37.38
C GLU A 241 -18.26 -39.37 -37.30
N PRO A 242 -17.83 -38.15 -37.69
CA PRO A 242 -18.05 -36.93 -36.91
C PRO A 242 -19.09 -35.99 -37.55
N VAL A 243 -19.44 -34.90 -36.86
CA VAL A 243 -20.03 -33.73 -37.54
C VAL A 243 -19.26 -32.46 -37.15
N GLN A 244 -18.81 -31.82 -38.23
CA GLN A 244 -18.00 -30.64 -38.38
C GLN A 244 -18.85 -29.35 -38.25
N THR A 245 -18.19 -28.26 -37.83
CA THR A 245 -18.23 -26.84 -38.32
C THR A 245 -19.59 -26.28 -38.81
N ASP A 246 -19.98 -25.04 -38.54
CA ASP A 246 -19.27 -23.76 -38.71
C ASP A 246 -20.24 -22.64 -38.22
N ASN A 247 -19.72 -21.46 -37.90
CA ASN A 247 -20.14 -20.20 -38.53
C ASN A 247 -19.55 -18.97 -37.82
N THR A 248 -18.61 -18.35 -38.53
CA THR A 248 -18.15 -16.98 -38.40
C THR A 248 -19.18 -16.01 -39.00
N VAL A 249 -19.50 -14.88 -38.36
CA VAL A 249 -19.86 -13.65 -39.09
C VAL A 249 -19.34 -12.38 -38.38
N GLN A 250 -18.69 -11.58 -39.24
CA GLN A 250 -18.12 -10.23 -39.17
C GLN A 250 -18.93 -9.12 -38.47
N GLY A 251 -18.22 -8.13 -37.94
CA GLY A 251 -18.74 -6.78 -37.66
C GLY A 251 -18.74 -5.86 -38.90
N PRO A 252 -19.05 -4.57 -38.71
CA PRO A 252 -18.32 -3.54 -39.47
C PRO A 252 -17.98 -2.25 -38.68
N GLU A 253 -17.01 -1.53 -39.22
CA GLU A 253 -16.48 -0.22 -38.81
C GLU A 253 -17.36 0.98 -39.26
N GLY A 254 -17.22 2.11 -38.55
CA GLY A 254 -16.85 3.40 -39.19
C GLY A 254 -17.87 4.55 -39.26
N GLY A 255 -17.47 5.76 -38.80
CA GLY A 255 -17.90 7.05 -39.39
C GLY A 255 -18.23 8.23 -38.46
N LYS A 256 -17.50 9.36 -38.59
CA LYS A 256 -17.60 10.70 -37.93
C LYS A 256 -18.77 11.54 -38.54
N GLU A 257 -19.32 12.66 -38.00
CA GLU A 257 -18.68 13.99 -37.77
C GLU A 257 -19.73 15.10 -37.34
N LYS A 258 -19.31 16.06 -36.45
CA LYS A 258 -19.67 17.52 -36.21
C LYS A 258 -21.14 17.99 -35.94
N ASP A 259 -21.47 19.10 -35.26
CA ASP A 259 -20.79 20.23 -34.58
C ASP A 259 -21.78 21.03 -33.68
N THR A 260 -21.25 21.95 -32.85
CA THR A 260 -21.88 23.07 -32.05
C THR A 260 -22.54 22.71 -30.69
N MET A 261 -22.45 23.46 -29.58
CA MET A 261 -22.07 24.87 -29.33
C MET A 261 -21.56 25.10 -27.88
N ARG A 262 -20.77 26.17 -27.78
CA ARG A 262 -20.00 26.85 -26.71
C ARG A 262 -20.80 27.32 -25.47
N TRP A 263 -20.24 27.14 -24.26
CA TRP A 263 -20.31 28.13 -23.16
C TRP A 263 -18.98 28.12 -22.37
N GLY A 264 -18.21 29.20 -22.50
CA GLY A 264 -16.98 29.41 -21.75
C GLY A 264 -17.27 30.06 -20.40
N ARG A 265 -16.70 29.51 -19.32
CA ARG A 265 -16.54 30.22 -18.05
C ARG A 265 -15.06 30.38 -17.77
N THR A 266 -14.54 31.52 -18.23
CA THR A 266 -13.22 32.03 -17.88
C THR A 266 -13.26 32.45 -16.41
N PHE A 267 -12.71 31.64 -15.50
CA PHE A 267 -12.40 32.10 -14.14
C PHE A 267 -11.06 32.83 -14.18
N PHE A 268 -11.12 34.16 -14.12
CA PHE A 268 -9.95 34.99 -13.90
C PHE A 268 -9.41 34.75 -12.49
N TYR A 269 -8.17 34.28 -12.41
CA TYR A 269 -7.34 34.33 -11.21
C TYR A 269 -7.18 35.80 -10.81
N LEU A 270 -7.76 36.19 -9.68
CA LEU A 270 -7.45 37.45 -9.00
C LEU A 270 -6.21 37.21 -8.11
N PRO A 271 -5.07 37.91 -8.33
CA PRO A 271 -4.00 37.92 -7.37
C PRO A 271 -4.46 38.73 -6.14
N LYS A 272 -4.48 38.09 -4.97
CA LYS A 272 -4.62 38.78 -3.68
C LYS A 272 -3.39 39.65 -3.43
N ILE A 273 -3.44 40.88 -3.90
CA ILE A 273 -2.51 41.96 -3.53
C ILE A 273 -3.26 42.87 -2.57
N GLY A 274 -2.70 43.05 -1.37
CA GLY A 274 -3.11 44.11 -0.45
C GLY A 274 -3.40 43.66 0.97
N ASN A 275 -2.37 43.30 1.73
CA ASN A 275 -2.38 43.49 3.18
C ASN A 275 -0.97 43.70 3.73
N ALA A 276 -0.23 44.61 3.09
CA ALA A 276 1.07 45.12 3.57
C ALA A 276 1.06 46.64 3.85
N VAL A 277 -0.13 47.27 3.88
CA VAL A 277 -0.27 48.71 4.21
C VAL A 277 -0.93 48.92 5.59
N LEU A 278 -1.43 47.87 6.25
CA LEU A 278 -2.03 47.99 7.58
C LEU A 278 -1.06 47.74 8.75
N PHE A 279 0.18 47.33 8.48
CA PHE A 279 1.20 47.10 9.51
C PHE A 279 2.19 48.26 9.73
N LEU A 280 2.11 49.32 8.91
CA LEU A 280 2.94 50.53 9.06
C LEU A 280 2.24 51.71 9.76
N LEU A 281 0.94 51.58 10.08
CA LEU A 281 0.21 52.60 10.85
C LEU A 281 0.05 52.27 12.35
N CYS A 282 0.25 51.02 12.78
CA CYS A 282 0.21 50.66 14.20
C CYS A 282 1.54 50.88 14.94
N THR A 283 2.67 51.08 14.25
CA THR A 283 3.95 51.40 14.91
C THR A 283 4.18 52.90 15.11
N ILE A 284 3.47 53.78 14.39
CA ILE A 284 3.61 55.23 14.56
C ILE A 284 2.77 55.76 15.74
N ILE A 285 1.63 55.14 16.07
CA ILE A 285 0.81 55.55 17.22
C ILE A 285 1.44 55.15 18.57
N ALA A 286 2.26 54.09 18.61
CA ALA A 286 2.96 53.65 19.82
C ALA A 286 4.16 54.53 20.19
N VAL A 287 4.80 55.21 19.22
CA VAL A 287 5.97 56.07 19.48
C VAL A 287 5.56 57.49 19.91
N VAL A 288 4.40 57.99 19.49
CA VAL A 288 3.93 59.34 19.89
C VAL A 288 3.41 59.35 21.34
N LYS A 289 2.93 58.23 21.88
CA LYS A 289 2.37 58.17 23.24
C LYS A 289 3.42 57.94 24.35
N PHE A 290 4.70 57.76 24.01
CA PHE A 290 5.80 57.59 24.98
C PHE A 290 6.67 58.85 25.16
N ARG A 291 6.29 60.00 24.57
CA ARG A 291 7.03 61.27 24.71
C ARG A 291 6.23 62.41 25.35
N ALA A 292 5.10 62.09 25.97
CA ALA A 292 4.30 63.04 26.77
C ALA A 292 3.81 62.35 28.06
N ASN A 293 4.76 62.08 28.95
CA ASN A 293 4.63 62.11 30.41
C ASN A 293 6.03 62.07 31.02
#